data_AF-A0A7S0K812-F1
#
_entry.id   AF-A0A7S0K812-F1
#
_cell.length_a   1.000
_cell.length_b   1.000
_cell.length_c   1.000
_cell.angle_alpha   90.00
_cell.angle_beta   90.00
_cell.angle_gamma   90.00
#
_symmetry.space_group_name_H-M   'P 1'
#
loop_
_entity.id
_entity.type
_entity.pdbx_description
1 polymer ?
#
loop_
_entity_poly.entity_id
_entity_poly.type
_entity_poly.pdbx_seq_one_letter_code
_entity_poly.pdbx_strand_id
1 'polypeptide(L)'
;PAAPAAPAAPAPALSARQVECGGLRDPRCAIQLFGGETAALARLRLYLWDEDRLREYKQTRNGMAGQGFSSKLSPWLAVGALSPRQVAAEVARYERERVANESTYWLLFELLWRDYFRFACIGWGSDVFRLAGPKRALDPGRGWSRDPAVWGPWTRAQTGYPLVDACMRELTQSGFMSNRGRQNVASFLARDLEADWRVGAEWFESLLADHDPCSNYGNWTYVAGVGADPREDRYFSIPKQARNYDGHGTFMRLWLPEVAGFSPEQLARPQSMDPGARAARRYPAPCCVLLMDRTGRKRGGGRAPAAGGARAGRRAGRGRTFRGGSETTQAAPAPAGPAAAAA
;
A
#
# COMPACT_ATOMS: atom_id res chain seq x y z
N PRO A 1 -32.76 26.32 39.44
CA PRO A 1 -32.29 27.31 38.43
C PRO A 1 -30.89 26.95 37.94
N ALA A 2 -30.78 26.43 36.71
CA ALA A 2 -29.49 26.12 36.09
C ALA A 2 -28.73 27.42 35.78
N ALA A 3 -27.44 27.47 36.12
CA ALA A 3 -26.58 28.60 35.80
C ALA A 3 -26.44 28.77 34.28
N PRO A 4 -26.38 30.01 33.76
CA PRO A 4 -26.27 30.24 32.32
C PRO A 4 -24.92 29.75 31.80
N ALA A 5 -24.94 29.06 30.66
CA ALA A 5 -23.75 28.62 29.96
C ALA A 5 -22.94 29.85 29.51
N ALA A 6 -21.66 29.88 29.86
CA ALA A 6 -20.74 30.91 29.41
C ALA A 6 -20.59 30.87 27.87
N PRO A 7 -20.51 32.03 27.20
CA PRO A 7 -20.32 32.06 25.75
C PRO A 7 -18.98 31.42 25.36
N ALA A 8 -19.00 30.58 24.33
CA ALA A 8 -17.80 29.95 23.79
C ALA A 8 -16.81 31.04 23.35
N ALA A 9 -15.59 30.97 23.89
CA ALA A 9 -14.52 31.87 23.50
C ALA A 9 -14.24 31.70 21.99
N PRO A 10 -14.02 32.80 21.24
CA PRO A 10 -13.61 32.71 19.84
C PRO A 10 -12.30 31.91 19.75
N ALA A 11 -12.23 31.00 18.77
CA ALA A 11 -11.02 30.24 18.50
C ALA A 11 -9.84 31.21 18.33
N PRO A 12 -8.68 30.98 18.98
CA PRO A 12 -7.57 31.89 18.90
C PRO A 12 -7.12 32.03 17.44
N ALA A 13 -7.13 33.26 16.93
CA ALA A 13 -6.49 33.58 15.67
C ALA A 13 -5.00 33.24 15.80
N LEU A 14 -4.56 32.24 15.03
CA LEU A 14 -3.17 31.79 15.01
C LEU A 14 -2.27 32.94 14.56
N SER A 15 -1.63 33.62 15.51
CA SER A 15 -0.56 34.57 15.20
C SER A 15 0.60 33.80 14.58
N ALA A 16 1.20 34.37 13.54
CA ALA A 16 2.25 33.79 12.69
C ALA A 16 3.61 33.59 13.41
N ARG A 17 3.62 33.10 14.65
CA ARG A 17 4.78 32.45 15.23
C ARG A 17 4.67 30.97 14.91
N GLN A 18 4.97 30.67 13.65
CA GLN A 18 5.27 29.31 13.19
C GLN A 18 6.33 28.74 14.11
N VAL A 19 5.96 27.78 14.96
CA VAL A 19 6.91 26.78 15.40
C VAL A 19 7.47 26.19 14.11
N GLU A 20 8.76 26.38 13.84
CA GLU A 20 9.45 25.75 12.72
C GLU A 20 9.52 24.24 12.98
N CYS A 21 8.37 23.56 12.90
CA CYS A 21 8.33 22.14 12.65
C CYS A 21 8.75 21.98 11.18
N GLY A 22 9.97 21.50 10.97
CA GLY A 22 10.49 21.13 9.65
C GLY A 22 9.70 19.97 9.04
N GLY A 23 8.44 20.20 8.68
CA GLY A 23 7.62 19.24 7.96
C GLY A 23 8.32 18.84 6.66
N LEU A 24 8.10 17.60 6.21
CA LEU A 24 8.57 17.16 4.90
C LEU A 24 7.87 18.00 3.83
N ARG A 25 8.62 18.91 3.19
CA ARG A 25 8.09 20.00 2.34
C ARG A 25 8.04 19.67 0.85
N ASP A 26 8.12 18.40 0.45
CA ASP A 26 8.05 18.10 -0.99
C ASP A 26 6.65 18.51 -1.50
N PRO A 27 6.56 19.41 -2.50
CA PRO A 27 5.28 19.93 -2.96
C PRO A 27 4.39 18.86 -3.60
N ARG A 28 4.97 17.69 -3.95
CA ARG A 28 4.25 16.55 -4.52
C ARG A 28 3.60 15.69 -3.44
N CYS A 29 3.92 15.89 -2.16
CA CYS A 29 3.34 15.13 -1.05
C CYS A 29 1.81 15.20 -1.06
N ALA A 30 1.17 14.04 -0.84
CA ALA A 30 -0.28 13.95 -0.70
C ALA A 30 -0.80 14.60 0.59
N ILE A 31 0.09 14.99 1.51
CA ILE A 31 -0.23 15.69 2.75
C ILE A 31 0.99 16.49 3.20
N GLN A 32 0.80 17.74 3.60
CA GLN A 32 1.79 18.52 4.34
C GLN A 32 1.63 18.20 5.82
N LEU A 33 2.68 17.62 6.43
CA LEU A 33 2.60 17.08 7.78
C LEU A 33 2.91 18.15 8.82
N PHE A 34 1.88 18.57 9.55
CA PHE A 34 1.99 19.37 10.77
C PHE A 34 1.50 18.56 11.95
N GLY A 35 2.33 18.44 12.99
CA GLY A 35 1.98 17.69 14.20
C GLY A 35 0.92 18.38 15.06
N GLY A 36 0.35 17.63 16.01
CA GLY A 36 -0.55 18.14 17.05
C GLY A 36 -2.04 18.03 16.73
N GLU A 37 -2.86 18.06 17.80
CA GLU A 37 -4.32 17.93 17.74
C GLU A 37 -4.97 19.02 16.88
N THR A 38 -4.51 20.27 16.98
CA THR A 38 -5.02 21.39 16.18
C THR A 38 -4.94 21.11 14.69
N ALA A 39 -3.79 20.60 14.20
CA ALA A 39 -3.62 20.24 12.79
C ALA A 39 -4.48 19.03 12.41
N ALA A 40 -4.64 18.07 13.32
CA ALA A 40 -5.49 16.91 13.12
C ALA A 40 -6.96 17.28 12.92
N LEU A 41 -7.50 18.14 13.79
CA LEU A 41 -8.87 18.61 13.73
C LEU A 41 -9.11 19.47 12.49
N ALA A 42 -8.13 20.30 12.11
CA ALA A 42 -8.19 21.07 10.87
C ALA A 42 -8.25 20.15 9.64
N ARG A 43 -7.45 19.07 9.60
CA ARG A 43 -7.50 18.10 8.50
C ARG A 43 -8.82 17.33 8.45
N LEU A 44 -9.32 16.88 9.61
CA LEU A 44 -10.62 16.20 9.70
C LEU A 44 -11.74 17.10 9.18
N ARG A 45 -11.75 18.38 9.61
CA ARG A 45 -12.70 19.39 9.14
C ARG A 45 -12.59 19.62 7.63
N LEU A 46 -11.37 19.81 7.13
CA LEU A 46 -11.12 20.03 5.71
C LEU A 46 -11.70 18.89 4.87
N TYR A 47 -11.38 17.64 5.22
CA TYR A 47 -11.76 16.46 4.43
C TYR A 47 -13.26 16.15 4.50
N LEU A 48 -13.86 16.18 5.69
CA LEU A 48 -15.28 15.86 5.87
C LEU A 48 -16.17 17.03 5.46
N TRP A 49 -15.85 18.25 5.91
CA TRP A 49 -16.79 19.36 5.88
C TRP A 49 -16.48 20.36 4.78
N ASP A 50 -15.26 20.89 4.73
CA ASP A 50 -14.94 22.00 3.82
C ASP A 50 -14.87 21.53 2.36
N GLU A 51 -14.26 20.37 2.09
CA GLU A 51 -14.17 19.77 0.76
C GLU A 51 -15.22 18.70 0.47
N ASP A 52 -16.01 18.30 1.48
CA ASP A 52 -17.11 17.34 1.34
C ASP A 52 -16.70 15.99 0.72
N ARG A 53 -15.49 15.51 1.00
CA ARG A 53 -14.88 14.33 0.32
C ARG A 53 -15.38 12.99 0.83
N LEU A 54 -15.91 12.92 2.05
CA LEU A 54 -16.26 11.65 2.69
C LEU A 54 -17.26 10.82 1.88
N ARG A 55 -18.22 11.47 1.21
CA ARG A 55 -19.22 10.79 0.34
C ARG A 55 -18.63 9.98 -0.81
N GLU A 56 -17.38 10.26 -1.21
CA GLU A 56 -16.66 9.62 -2.32
C GLU A 56 -15.48 8.74 -1.87
N TYR A 57 -15.32 8.54 -0.55
CA TYR A 57 -14.16 7.86 0.01
C TYR A 57 -13.95 6.44 -0.56
N LYS A 58 -15.01 5.62 -0.68
CA LYS A 58 -14.87 4.23 -1.18
C LYS A 58 -14.34 4.19 -2.61
N GLN A 59 -14.75 5.14 -3.44
CA GLN A 59 -14.36 5.24 -4.85
C GLN A 59 -12.93 5.77 -4.99
N THR A 60 -12.53 6.70 -4.10
CA THR A 60 -11.27 7.44 -4.24
C THR A 60 -10.09 6.84 -3.46
N ARG A 61 -10.33 6.05 -2.39
CA ARG A 61 -9.29 5.55 -1.46
C ARG A 61 -8.12 4.77 -2.07
N ASN A 62 -8.25 4.30 -3.31
CA ASN A 62 -7.17 3.63 -4.04
C ASN A 62 -6.33 4.57 -4.92
N GLY A 63 -6.62 5.87 -4.92
CA GLY A 63 -5.81 6.88 -5.59
C GLY A 63 -4.40 6.93 -5.02
N MET A 64 -3.47 7.42 -5.83
CA MET A 64 -2.04 7.47 -5.49
C MET A 64 -1.47 8.89 -5.50
N ALA A 65 -2.17 9.87 -6.08
CA ALA A 65 -1.72 11.25 -6.18
C ALA A 65 -2.81 12.23 -5.71
N GLY A 66 -2.39 13.36 -5.14
CA GLY A 66 -3.27 14.41 -4.64
C GLY A 66 -3.72 14.20 -3.20
N GLN A 67 -4.27 15.25 -2.58
CA GLN A 67 -4.61 15.19 -1.15
C GLN A 67 -5.98 14.56 -0.86
N GLY A 68 -6.92 14.69 -1.81
CA GLY A 68 -8.34 14.36 -1.61
C GLY A 68 -8.70 12.88 -1.78
N PHE A 69 -7.79 12.02 -2.23
CA PHE A 69 -8.14 10.61 -2.49
C PHE A 69 -8.39 9.78 -1.21
N SER A 70 -7.94 10.25 -0.05
CA SER A 70 -8.20 9.61 1.25
C SER A 70 -8.12 10.65 2.36
N SER A 71 -8.53 10.28 3.59
CA SER A 71 -8.63 11.25 4.68
C SER A 71 -7.27 11.76 5.15
N LYS A 72 -6.21 10.94 5.07
CA LYS A 72 -4.84 11.27 5.51
C LYS A 72 -4.74 11.57 7.01
N LEU A 73 -5.66 11.04 7.80
CA LEU A 73 -5.71 11.20 9.26
C LEU A 73 -4.70 10.32 10.00
N SER A 74 -4.13 9.33 9.31
CA SER A 74 -3.20 8.34 9.87
C SER A 74 -2.07 8.86 10.75
N PRO A 75 -1.34 9.96 10.43
CA PRO A 75 -0.22 10.40 11.27
C PRO A 75 -0.71 10.84 12.65
N TRP A 76 -1.87 11.51 12.70
CA TRP A 76 -2.46 11.96 13.95
C TRP A 76 -3.13 10.83 14.74
N LEU A 77 -3.71 9.83 14.05
CA LEU A 77 -4.26 8.63 14.68
C LEU A 77 -3.17 7.74 15.31
N ALA A 78 -1.97 7.71 14.72
CA ALA A 78 -0.84 6.92 15.21
C ALA A 78 -0.29 7.46 16.53
N VAL A 79 -0.15 8.79 16.64
CA VAL A 79 0.37 9.46 17.85
C VAL A 79 -0.71 9.84 18.87
N GLY A 80 -1.99 9.56 18.57
CA GLY A 80 -3.11 9.87 19.46
C GLY A 80 -3.52 11.35 19.50
N ALA A 81 -2.99 12.19 18.60
CA ALA A 81 -3.43 13.57 18.41
C ALA A 81 -4.86 13.66 17.85
N LEU A 82 -5.39 12.55 17.30
CA LEU A 82 -6.79 12.40 16.93
C LEU A 82 -7.33 11.09 17.49
N SER A 83 -8.48 11.16 18.16
CA SER A 83 -9.16 9.95 18.64
C SER A 83 -9.96 9.28 17.51
N PRO A 84 -9.85 7.96 17.31
CA PRO A 84 -10.72 7.25 16.35
C PRO A 84 -12.21 7.37 16.71
N ARG A 85 -12.55 7.55 18.00
CA ARG A 85 -13.94 7.81 18.44
C ARG A 85 -14.43 9.20 18.05
N GLN A 86 -13.54 10.21 18.02
CA GLN A 86 -13.88 11.54 17.50
C GLN A 86 -14.16 11.47 16.00
N VAL A 87 -13.33 10.73 15.24
CA VAL A 87 -13.57 10.49 13.81
C VAL A 87 -14.93 9.80 13.60
N ALA A 88 -15.23 8.75 14.36
CA ALA A 88 -16.51 8.05 14.25
C ALA A 88 -17.72 8.95 14.59
N ALA A 89 -17.61 9.80 15.62
CA ALA A 89 -18.65 10.75 15.96
C ALA A 89 -18.88 11.80 14.86
N GLU A 90 -17.79 12.30 14.24
CA GLU A 90 -17.85 13.24 13.13
C GLU A 90 -18.40 12.60 11.84
N VAL A 91 -18.10 11.32 11.57
CA VAL A 91 -18.74 10.56 10.49
C VAL A 91 -20.24 10.43 10.73
N ALA A 92 -20.65 10.03 11.95
CA ALA A 92 -22.08 9.92 12.28
C ALA A 92 -22.81 11.27 12.16
N ARG A 93 -22.12 12.37 12.47
CA ARG A 93 -22.65 13.72 12.28
C ARG A 93 -22.76 14.08 10.80
N TYR A 94 -21.73 13.81 10.00
CA TYR A 94 -21.75 13.97 8.55
C TYR A 94 -22.90 13.18 7.91
N GLU A 95 -23.15 11.95 8.34
CA GLU A 95 -24.24 11.11 7.86
C GLU A 95 -25.62 11.70 8.13
N ARG A 96 -25.82 12.35 9.29
CA ARG A 96 -27.07 13.05 9.63
C ARG A 96 -27.27 14.36 8.85
N GLU A 97 -26.20 15.12 8.66
CA GLU A 97 -26.27 16.48 8.08
C GLU A 97 -26.13 16.49 6.55
N ARG A 98 -25.55 15.43 5.97
CA ARG A 98 -25.25 15.35 4.53
C ARG A 98 -25.78 14.06 3.93
N VAL A 99 -24.99 12.98 4.00
CA VAL A 99 -25.33 11.71 3.35
C VAL A 99 -24.74 10.53 4.10
N ALA A 100 -25.52 9.47 4.27
CA ALA A 100 -25.04 8.15 4.64
C ALA A 100 -24.97 7.27 3.40
N ASN A 101 -23.80 6.69 3.11
CA ASN A 101 -23.62 5.80 1.96
C ASN A 101 -22.49 4.80 2.22
N GLU A 102 -22.13 4.00 1.22
CA GLU A 102 -21.04 3.04 1.37
C GLU A 102 -19.69 3.67 1.71
N SER A 103 -19.45 4.92 1.29
CA SER A 103 -18.19 5.63 1.53
C SER A 103 -18.04 6.10 2.97
N THR A 104 -19.12 6.60 3.59
CA THR A 104 -19.11 6.97 5.01
C THR A 104 -18.86 5.76 5.89
N TYR A 105 -19.54 4.64 5.60
CA TYR A 105 -19.26 3.35 6.24
C TYR A 105 -17.81 2.89 6.01
N TRP A 106 -17.28 3.04 4.78
CA TRP A 106 -15.95 2.52 4.48
C TRP A 106 -14.84 3.20 5.28
N LEU A 107 -14.97 4.48 5.64
CA LEU A 107 -14.00 5.13 6.53
C LEU A 107 -14.00 4.47 7.92
N LEU A 108 -15.18 4.16 8.46
CA LEU A 108 -15.30 3.41 9.73
C LEU A 108 -14.75 1.99 9.59
N PHE A 109 -14.99 1.33 8.46
CA PHE A 109 -14.46 -0.01 8.18
C PHE A 109 -12.92 -0.04 8.21
N GLU A 110 -12.24 0.99 7.71
CA GLU A 110 -10.78 1.06 7.80
C GLU A 110 -10.29 1.34 9.24
N LEU A 111 -11.05 2.10 10.04
CA LEU A 111 -10.78 2.21 11.49
C LEU A 111 -10.93 0.87 12.22
N LEU A 112 -11.90 0.04 11.82
CA LEU A 112 -12.02 -1.32 12.36
C LEU A 112 -10.81 -2.19 12.03
N TRP A 113 -10.15 -1.98 10.89
CA TRP A 113 -8.89 -2.67 10.57
C TRP A 113 -7.73 -2.24 11.46
N ARG A 114 -7.65 -0.95 11.80
CA ARG A 114 -6.69 -0.45 12.81
C ARG A 114 -6.92 -1.12 14.16
N ASP A 115 -8.17 -1.20 14.61
CA ASP A 115 -8.51 -1.84 15.87
C ASP A 115 -8.25 -3.35 15.82
N TYR A 116 -8.61 -4.02 14.72
CA TYR A 116 -8.31 -5.44 14.49
C TYR A 116 -6.83 -5.74 14.68
N PHE A 117 -5.92 -5.01 14.01
CA PHE A 117 -4.50 -5.28 14.17
C PHE A 117 -3.99 -4.99 15.58
N ARG A 118 -4.56 -4.00 16.27
CA ARG A 118 -4.21 -3.74 17.67
C ARG A 118 -4.61 -4.92 18.57
N PHE A 119 -5.83 -5.43 18.44
CA PHE A 119 -6.27 -6.62 19.18
C PHE A 119 -5.51 -7.89 18.77
N ALA A 120 -5.23 -8.04 17.48
CA ALA A 120 -4.49 -9.18 16.96
C ALA A 120 -3.06 -9.21 17.52
N CYS A 121 -2.37 -8.06 17.59
CA CYS A 121 -1.04 -7.96 18.17
C CYS A 121 -1.03 -8.26 19.68
N ILE A 122 -2.10 -7.89 20.42
CA ILE A 122 -2.27 -8.32 21.82
C ILE A 122 -2.32 -9.86 21.90
N GLY A 123 -3.07 -10.51 21.01
CA GLY A 123 -3.19 -11.97 20.99
C GLY A 123 -1.94 -12.70 20.50
N TRP A 124 -1.24 -12.15 19.49
CA TRP A 124 -0.03 -12.76 18.92
C TRP A 124 1.23 -12.50 19.75
N GLY A 125 1.24 -11.44 20.56
CA GLY A 125 2.41 -11.01 21.32
C GLY A 125 3.62 -10.80 20.40
N SER A 126 4.79 -11.28 20.84
CA SER A 126 6.05 -11.10 20.10
C SER A 126 6.13 -11.83 18.76
N ASP A 127 5.19 -12.75 18.46
CA ASP A 127 5.23 -13.52 17.20
C ASP A 127 5.03 -12.63 15.97
N VAL A 128 4.38 -11.47 16.13
CA VAL A 128 4.20 -10.49 15.06
C VAL A 128 5.53 -9.92 14.53
N PHE A 129 6.63 -10.04 15.29
CA PHE A 129 7.96 -9.56 14.89
C PHE A 129 8.90 -10.68 14.40
N ARG A 130 8.46 -11.95 14.45
CA ARG A 130 9.29 -13.10 14.07
C ARG A 130 9.14 -13.40 12.59
N LEU A 131 10.18 -13.95 11.96
CA LEU A 131 10.15 -14.28 10.53
C LEU A 131 8.94 -15.15 10.14
N ALA A 132 8.61 -16.13 10.98
CA ALA A 132 7.48 -17.04 10.81
C ALA A 132 6.11 -16.42 11.10
N GLY A 133 6.09 -15.18 11.57
CA GLY A 133 4.91 -14.41 11.94
C GLY A 133 4.00 -15.11 12.95
N PRO A 134 2.77 -14.60 13.12
CA PRO A 134 1.74 -15.22 13.94
C PRO A 134 1.36 -16.65 13.54
N LYS A 135 1.58 -17.06 12.28
CA LYS A 135 1.37 -18.45 11.85
C LYS A 135 2.36 -19.43 12.47
N ARG A 136 3.51 -18.94 12.96
CA ARG A 136 4.61 -19.78 13.51
C ARG A 136 5.07 -20.87 12.54
N ALA A 137 4.87 -20.66 11.25
CA ALA A 137 5.21 -21.60 10.19
C ALA A 137 5.80 -20.84 9.00
N LEU A 138 6.86 -21.40 8.43
CA LEU A 138 7.46 -20.93 7.19
C LEU A 138 7.15 -21.92 6.08
N ASP A 139 6.87 -21.41 4.90
CA ASP A 139 6.81 -22.22 3.68
C ASP A 139 8.22 -22.77 3.39
N PRO A 140 8.44 -24.10 3.40
CA PRO A 140 9.74 -24.69 3.11
C PRO A 140 10.27 -24.34 1.71
N GLY A 141 9.39 -23.97 0.78
CA GLY A 141 9.76 -23.54 -0.56
C GLY A 141 10.20 -22.07 -0.66
N ARG A 142 10.16 -21.30 0.44
CA ARG A 142 10.41 -19.86 0.45
C ARG A 142 11.69 -19.52 1.21
N GLY A 143 12.74 -19.18 0.46
CA GLY A 143 14.03 -18.74 1.00
C GLY A 143 14.05 -17.24 1.25
N TRP A 144 13.66 -16.79 2.44
CA TRP A 144 13.74 -15.38 2.82
C TRP A 144 15.20 -14.91 2.89
N SER A 145 15.59 -13.99 2.00
CA SER A 145 16.95 -13.45 1.95
C SER A 145 17.11 -12.18 2.80
N ARG A 146 18.14 -12.13 3.65
CA ARG A 146 18.58 -10.88 4.32
C ARG A 146 19.74 -10.17 3.58
N ASP A 147 20.16 -10.68 2.43
CA ASP A 147 21.25 -10.09 1.66
C ASP A 147 20.88 -8.65 1.21
N PRO A 148 21.65 -7.63 1.61
CA PRO A 148 21.45 -6.25 1.18
C PRO A 148 21.46 -6.04 -0.33
N ALA A 149 22.11 -6.93 -1.10
CA ALA A 149 22.06 -6.88 -2.56
C ALA A 149 20.64 -7.15 -3.10
N VAL A 150 19.82 -7.93 -2.38
CA VAL A 150 18.46 -8.28 -2.78
C VAL A 150 17.48 -7.13 -2.51
N TRP A 151 17.48 -6.56 -1.30
CA TRP A 151 16.54 -5.51 -0.92
C TRP A 151 17.05 -4.07 -1.16
N GLY A 152 18.35 -3.89 -1.39
CA GLY A 152 18.95 -2.57 -1.59
C GLY A 152 18.37 -1.76 -2.76
N PRO A 153 18.11 -2.35 -3.94
CA PRO A 153 17.41 -1.64 -5.02
C PRO A 153 16.01 -1.15 -4.61
N TRP A 154 15.31 -1.89 -3.75
CA TRP A 154 13.98 -1.51 -3.25
C TRP A 154 14.04 -0.30 -2.33
N THR A 155 14.97 -0.27 -1.36
CA THR A 155 15.10 0.89 -0.45
C THR A 155 15.55 2.15 -1.18
N ARG A 156 16.34 2.02 -2.25
CA ARG A 156 16.83 3.16 -3.06
C ARG A 156 15.90 3.61 -4.18
N ALA A 157 14.72 3.00 -4.34
CA ALA A 157 13.81 3.25 -5.47
C ALA A 157 14.52 3.07 -6.85
N GLN A 158 15.27 1.98 -6.97
CA GLN A 158 16.06 1.60 -8.16
C GLN A 158 15.78 0.16 -8.60
N THR A 159 14.56 -0.32 -8.39
CA THR A 159 14.15 -1.68 -8.77
C THR A 159 13.99 -1.85 -10.28
N GLY A 160 13.83 -0.76 -11.02
CA GLY A 160 13.50 -0.79 -12.45
C GLY A 160 12.02 -1.08 -12.72
N TYR A 161 11.18 -1.08 -11.67
CA TYR A 161 9.73 -1.18 -11.75
C TYR A 161 9.08 0.16 -11.37
N PRO A 162 8.58 0.95 -12.34
CA PRO A 162 8.19 2.34 -12.10
C PRO A 162 7.16 2.56 -10.99
N LEU A 163 6.19 1.66 -10.84
CA LEU A 163 5.20 1.76 -9.75
C LEU A 163 5.86 1.61 -8.37
N VAL A 164 6.77 0.64 -8.23
CA VAL A 164 7.48 0.36 -6.98
C VAL A 164 8.43 1.51 -6.67
N ASP A 165 9.23 1.93 -7.65
CA ASP A 165 10.20 3.02 -7.48
C ASP A 165 9.51 4.36 -7.16
N ALA A 166 8.39 4.67 -7.81
CA ALA A 166 7.61 5.88 -7.51
C ALA A 166 7.09 5.88 -6.08
N CYS A 167 6.55 4.75 -5.60
CA CYS A 167 6.10 4.62 -4.21
C CYS A 167 7.27 4.74 -3.22
N MET A 168 8.38 4.04 -3.46
CA MET A 168 9.54 4.09 -2.56
C MET A 168 10.18 5.48 -2.50
N ARG A 169 10.16 6.21 -3.63
CA ARG A 169 10.60 7.61 -3.69
C ARG A 169 9.63 8.55 -2.98
N GLU A 170 8.32 8.36 -3.12
CA GLU A 170 7.28 9.05 -2.34
C GLU A 170 7.55 8.87 -0.83
N LEU A 171 7.71 7.63 -0.36
CA LEU A 171 7.95 7.34 1.04
C LEU A 171 9.20 8.05 1.58
N THR A 172 10.31 7.93 0.86
CA THR A 172 11.60 8.48 1.31
C THR A 172 11.59 10.02 1.37
N GLN A 173 10.83 10.67 0.49
CA GLN A 173 10.81 12.12 0.37
C GLN A 173 9.67 12.80 1.15
N SER A 174 8.62 12.04 1.50
CA SER A 174 7.41 12.58 2.14
C SER A 174 7.07 11.98 3.50
N GLY A 175 7.64 10.82 3.84
CA GLY A 175 7.24 10.04 5.02
C GLY A 175 5.82 9.46 4.92
N PHE A 176 5.19 9.53 3.74
CA PHE A 176 3.87 8.99 3.48
C PHE A 176 3.90 8.06 2.26
N MET A 177 2.99 7.11 2.22
CA MET A 177 2.71 6.30 1.03
C MET A 177 1.24 5.91 1.04
N SER A 178 0.57 5.99 -0.11
CA SER A 178 -0.81 5.52 -0.26
C SER A 178 -0.96 4.05 0.16
N ASN A 179 -2.12 3.65 0.71
CA ASN A 179 -2.35 2.24 1.08
C ASN A 179 -2.13 1.29 -0.09
N ARG A 180 -2.58 1.69 -1.29
CA ARG A 180 -2.36 0.96 -2.54
C ARG A 180 -0.86 0.80 -2.85
N GLY A 181 -0.07 1.86 -2.67
CA GLY A 181 1.38 1.81 -2.78
C GLY A 181 2.01 0.82 -1.79
N ARG A 182 1.64 0.91 -0.51
CA ARG A 182 2.17 0.04 0.56
C ARG A 182 1.97 -1.44 0.26
N GLN A 183 0.75 -1.82 -0.16
CA GLN A 183 0.44 -3.19 -0.58
C GLN A 183 1.34 -3.68 -1.72
N ASN A 184 1.58 -2.84 -2.72
CA ASN A 184 2.40 -3.18 -3.89
C ASN A 184 3.87 -3.33 -3.53
N VAL A 185 4.46 -2.36 -2.83
CA VAL A 185 5.90 -2.40 -2.51
C VAL A 185 6.22 -3.50 -1.49
N ALA A 186 5.31 -3.77 -0.54
CA ALA A 186 5.46 -4.87 0.42
C ALA A 186 5.36 -6.23 -0.28
N SER A 187 4.39 -6.38 -1.20
CA SER A 187 4.26 -7.61 -2.00
C SER A 187 5.48 -7.82 -2.89
N PHE A 188 5.99 -6.76 -3.53
CA PHE A 188 7.19 -6.86 -4.36
C PHE A 188 8.40 -7.33 -3.55
N LEU A 189 8.67 -6.69 -2.40
CA LEU A 189 9.77 -7.08 -1.53
C LEU A 189 9.64 -8.53 -1.05
N ALA A 190 8.46 -8.89 -0.54
CA ALA A 190 8.25 -10.19 0.07
C ALA A 190 8.11 -11.33 -0.93
N ARG A 191 7.54 -11.07 -2.12
CA ARG A 191 7.11 -12.12 -3.06
C ARG A 191 7.94 -12.15 -4.34
N ASP A 192 8.34 -11.01 -4.88
CA ASP A 192 9.14 -10.95 -6.12
C ASP A 192 10.65 -10.95 -5.82
N LEU A 193 11.09 -10.28 -4.76
CA LEU A 193 12.49 -10.30 -4.33
C LEU A 193 12.80 -11.43 -3.35
N GLU A 194 11.77 -12.02 -2.72
CA GLU A 194 11.91 -13.00 -1.63
C GLU A 194 12.83 -12.51 -0.49
N ALA A 195 12.88 -11.20 -0.27
CA ALA A 195 13.64 -10.61 0.82
C ALA A 195 12.88 -10.76 2.14
N ASP A 196 13.62 -10.98 3.24
CA ASP A 196 13.09 -11.02 4.60
C ASP A 196 12.17 -9.82 4.85
N TRP A 197 10.88 -10.11 4.99
CA TRP A 197 9.84 -9.09 5.05
C TRP A 197 10.04 -8.11 6.23
N ARG A 198 10.76 -8.54 7.28
CA ARG A 198 11.05 -7.70 8.45
C ARG A 198 11.93 -6.51 8.08
N VAL A 199 12.82 -6.66 7.10
CA VAL A 199 13.61 -5.54 6.57
C VAL A 199 12.70 -4.44 6.02
N GLY A 200 11.63 -4.83 5.31
CA GLY A 200 10.64 -3.88 4.82
C GLY A 200 9.83 -3.24 5.94
N ALA A 201 9.45 -4.04 6.95
CA ALA A 201 8.72 -3.55 8.12
C ALA A 201 9.54 -2.53 8.94
N GLU A 202 10.81 -2.82 9.18
CA GLU A 202 11.80 -1.95 9.85
C GLU A 202 12.05 -0.68 9.02
N TRP A 203 12.14 -0.80 7.69
CA TRP A 203 12.29 0.36 6.80
C TRP A 203 11.07 1.29 6.87
N PHE A 204 9.86 0.70 6.85
CA PHE A 204 8.61 1.44 7.02
C PHE A 204 8.53 2.11 8.40
N GLU A 205 8.96 1.43 9.46
CA GLU A 205 9.06 2.01 10.80
C GLU A 205 9.98 3.23 10.84
N SER A 206 11.10 3.19 10.12
CA SER A 206 12.05 4.30 10.10
C SER A 206 11.58 5.55 9.33
N LEU A 207 10.67 5.40 8.36
CA LEU A 207 10.30 6.47 7.43
C LEU A 207 8.86 6.95 7.55
N LEU A 208 7.91 6.09 7.95
CA LEU A 208 6.50 6.46 7.97
C LEU A 208 6.20 7.45 9.08
N ALA A 209 5.69 8.62 8.71
CA ALA A 209 5.16 9.59 9.66
C ALA A 209 3.90 9.10 10.39
N ASP A 210 3.25 8.06 9.86
CA ASP A 210 2.08 7.41 10.44
C ASP A 210 2.36 6.00 10.95
N HIS A 211 3.61 5.73 11.36
CA HIS A 211 3.96 4.44 11.93
C HIS A 211 3.12 4.13 13.19
N ASP A 212 2.30 3.08 13.10
CA ASP A 212 1.69 2.38 14.23
C ASP A 212 2.20 0.93 14.21
N PRO A 213 2.85 0.42 15.27
CA PRO A 213 3.49 -0.89 15.25
C PRO A 213 2.53 -2.03 14.90
N CYS A 214 1.31 -1.99 15.43
CA CYS A 214 0.33 -3.05 15.20
C CYS A 214 -0.12 -3.07 13.74
N SER A 215 -0.45 -1.89 13.20
CA SER A 215 -0.90 -1.72 11.83
C SER A 215 0.23 -2.01 10.84
N ASN A 216 1.45 -1.53 11.10
CA ASN A 216 2.60 -1.78 10.24
C ASN A 216 2.94 -3.28 10.18
N TYR A 217 3.33 -3.86 11.32
CA TYR A 217 3.77 -5.26 11.36
C TYR A 217 2.64 -6.24 11.07
N GLY A 218 1.41 -5.95 11.52
CA GLY A 218 0.22 -6.72 11.17
C GLY A 218 -0.01 -6.79 9.65
N ASN A 219 0.06 -5.66 8.94
CA ASN A 219 -0.04 -5.66 7.48
C ASN A 219 1.14 -6.36 6.80
N TRP A 220 2.36 -6.19 7.29
CA TRP A 220 3.53 -6.86 6.73
C TRP A 220 3.43 -8.39 6.86
N THR A 221 3.03 -8.91 8.02
CA THR A 221 2.81 -10.36 8.20
C THR A 221 1.72 -10.88 7.25
N TYR A 222 0.65 -10.09 7.05
CA TYR A 222 -0.43 -10.40 6.10
C TYR A 222 0.09 -10.52 4.66
N VAL A 223 0.86 -9.54 4.18
CA VAL A 223 1.41 -9.52 2.81
C VAL A 223 2.50 -10.57 2.60
N ALA A 224 3.31 -10.84 3.63
CA ALA A 224 4.34 -11.87 3.61
C ALA A 224 3.78 -13.30 3.64
N GLY A 225 2.49 -13.47 3.93
CA GLY A 225 1.82 -14.77 4.00
C GLY A 225 2.03 -15.52 5.32
N VAL A 226 2.59 -14.84 6.33
CA VAL A 226 2.92 -15.40 7.66
C VAL A 226 1.99 -14.89 8.78
N GLY A 227 1.01 -14.03 8.44
CA GLY A 227 -0.05 -13.54 9.32
C GLY A 227 -1.39 -14.27 9.14
N ALA A 228 -2.44 -13.82 9.82
CA ALA A 228 -3.78 -14.40 9.70
C ALA A 228 -4.52 -13.91 8.44
N ASP A 229 -4.18 -14.45 7.25
CA ASP A 229 -4.98 -14.27 6.04
C ASP A 229 -5.87 -15.50 5.79
N PRO A 230 -7.21 -15.35 5.71
CA PRO A 230 -8.08 -16.45 5.28
C PRO A 230 -7.88 -16.82 3.81
N ARG A 231 -7.26 -15.95 3.01
CA ARG A 231 -6.81 -16.28 1.65
C ARG A 231 -5.34 -16.71 1.70
N GLU A 232 -5.07 -17.98 1.47
CA GLU A 232 -3.69 -18.42 1.30
C GLU A 232 -3.11 -17.84 0.00
N ASP A 233 -1.85 -17.41 0.04
CA ASP A 233 -1.03 -17.06 -1.13
C ASP A 233 -1.37 -15.74 -1.87
N ARG A 234 -1.77 -14.68 -1.14
CA ARG A 234 -1.99 -13.34 -1.74
C ARG A 234 -0.73 -12.81 -2.45
N TYR A 235 -0.91 -12.23 -3.63
CA TYR A 235 0.14 -11.62 -4.43
C TYR A 235 -0.40 -10.43 -5.24
N PHE A 236 0.34 -9.33 -5.26
CA PHE A 236 0.00 -8.13 -6.03
C PHE A 236 0.85 -8.07 -7.30
N SER A 237 0.24 -8.42 -8.45
CA SER A 237 0.91 -8.30 -9.75
C SER A 237 1.16 -6.82 -10.09
N ILE A 238 2.43 -6.40 -9.99
CA ILE A 238 2.85 -5.02 -10.26
C ILE A 238 2.34 -4.49 -11.61
N PRO A 239 2.43 -5.22 -12.74
CA PRO A 239 1.90 -4.76 -14.01
C PRO A 239 0.38 -4.56 -14.02
N LYS A 240 -0.38 -5.39 -13.31
CA LYS A 240 -1.84 -5.25 -13.21
C LYS A 240 -2.20 -4.05 -12.34
N GLN A 241 -1.47 -3.86 -11.24
CA GLN A 241 -1.70 -2.77 -10.29
C GLN A 241 -1.36 -1.42 -10.93
N ALA A 242 -0.26 -1.33 -11.69
CA ALA A 242 0.09 -0.13 -12.45
C ALA A 242 -1.03 0.25 -13.43
N ARG A 243 -1.54 -0.70 -14.23
CA ARG A 243 -2.65 -0.42 -15.17
C ARG A 243 -3.95 -0.01 -14.46
N ASN A 244 -4.27 -0.66 -13.34
CA ASN A 244 -5.55 -0.44 -12.66
C ASN A 244 -5.59 0.85 -11.83
N TYR A 245 -4.46 1.27 -11.26
CA TYR A 245 -4.42 2.37 -10.28
C TYR A 245 -3.61 3.59 -10.75
N ASP A 246 -2.81 3.43 -11.81
CA ASP A 246 -2.10 4.52 -12.46
C ASP A 246 -2.03 4.28 -13.98
N GLY A 247 -3.19 3.96 -14.59
CA GLY A 247 -3.27 3.56 -16.00
C GLY A 247 -2.81 4.62 -17.01
N HIS A 248 -2.80 5.88 -16.61
CA HIS A 248 -2.21 6.96 -17.38
C HIS A 248 -0.74 7.21 -17.04
N GLY A 249 -0.20 6.67 -15.95
CA GLY A 249 1.15 6.89 -15.46
C GLY A 249 1.35 8.26 -14.79
N THR A 250 0.29 8.88 -14.29
CA THR A 250 0.34 10.22 -13.68
C THR A 250 1.14 10.19 -12.38
N PHE A 251 0.89 9.22 -11.50
CA PHE A 251 1.63 9.08 -10.25
C PHE A 251 3.08 8.68 -10.48
N MET A 252 3.33 7.72 -11.37
CA MET A 252 4.69 7.30 -11.70
C MET A 252 5.51 8.46 -12.27
N ARG A 253 4.96 9.28 -13.17
CA ARG A 253 5.68 10.46 -13.72
C ARG A 253 5.87 11.59 -12.72
N LEU A 254 4.97 11.75 -11.75
CA LEU A 254 5.10 12.74 -10.68
C LEU A 254 6.35 12.48 -9.84
N TRP A 255 6.61 11.22 -9.49
CA TRP A 255 7.75 10.85 -8.65
C TRP A 255 9.00 10.49 -9.45
N LEU A 256 8.84 10.02 -10.69
CA LEU A 256 9.92 9.63 -11.60
C LEU A 256 9.90 10.48 -12.88
N PRO A 257 10.35 11.75 -12.87
CA PRO A 257 10.42 12.57 -14.09
C PRO A 257 11.22 11.90 -15.22
N GLU A 258 12.21 11.08 -14.87
CA GLU A 258 13.03 10.34 -15.84
C GLU A 258 12.21 9.37 -16.72
N VAL A 259 11.08 8.83 -16.22
CA VAL A 259 10.23 7.89 -16.98
C VAL A 259 9.14 8.60 -17.80
N ALA A 260 9.10 9.94 -17.80
CA ALA A 260 8.01 10.70 -18.41
C ALA A 260 7.80 10.41 -19.91
N GLY A 261 8.87 10.11 -20.64
CA GLY A 261 8.82 9.81 -22.07
C GLY A 261 8.36 8.40 -22.44
N PHE A 262 8.05 7.54 -21.47
CA PHE A 262 7.57 6.18 -21.75
C PHE A 262 6.03 6.13 -21.79
N SER A 263 5.50 5.25 -22.63
CA SER A 263 4.06 4.99 -22.71
C SER A 263 3.55 4.31 -21.43
N PRO A 264 2.25 4.42 -21.09
CA PRO A 264 1.71 3.74 -19.91
C PRO A 264 1.92 2.21 -19.92
N GLU A 265 1.91 1.58 -21.09
CA GLU A 265 2.19 0.14 -21.22
C GLU A 265 3.65 -0.19 -20.90
N GLN A 266 4.59 0.67 -21.32
CA GLN A 266 6.00 0.55 -20.95
C GLN A 266 6.21 0.76 -19.44
N LEU A 267 5.51 1.72 -18.83
CA LEU A 267 5.57 1.94 -17.38
C LEU A 267 5.06 0.74 -16.58
N ALA A 268 3.97 0.11 -17.03
CA ALA A 268 3.43 -1.10 -16.42
C ALA A 268 4.31 -2.35 -16.66
N ARG A 269 5.14 -2.35 -17.72
CA ARG A 269 5.97 -3.48 -18.13
C ARG A 269 7.35 -2.98 -18.56
N PRO A 270 8.25 -2.66 -17.61
CA PRO A 270 9.55 -2.05 -17.91
C PRO A 270 10.46 -2.93 -18.79
N GLN A 271 10.16 -4.21 -18.97
CA GLN A 271 10.86 -5.10 -19.91
C GLN A 271 10.61 -4.73 -21.38
N SER A 272 9.54 -3.99 -21.69
CA SER A 272 9.26 -3.49 -23.05
C SER A 272 9.89 -2.13 -23.33
N MET A 273 10.58 -1.52 -22.35
CA MET A 273 11.36 -0.31 -22.56
C MET A 273 12.64 -0.65 -23.33
N ASP A 274 12.95 0.14 -24.35
CA ASP A 274 14.24 0.03 -25.03
C ASP A 274 15.39 0.28 -24.04
N PRO A 275 16.39 -0.61 -23.94
CA PRO A 275 17.50 -0.46 -23.01
C PRO A 275 18.31 0.83 -23.20
N GLY A 276 18.51 1.27 -24.45
CA GLY A 276 19.23 2.49 -24.79
C GLY A 276 18.47 3.74 -24.34
N ALA A 277 17.18 3.81 -24.65
CA ALA A 277 16.30 4.90 -24.21
C ALA A 277 16.21 4.99 -22.69
N ARG A 278 16.18 3.84 -22.01
CA ARG A 278 16.17 3.77 -20.54
C ARG A 278 17.48 4.25 -19.93
N ALA A 279 18.62 3.80 -20.47
CA ALA A 279 19.94 4.23 -20.02
C ALA A 279 20.17 5.73 -20.26
N ALA A 280 19.74 6.27 -21.40
CA ALA A 280 19.81 7.70 -21.71
C ALA A 280 19.03 8.57 -20.70
N ARG A 281 17.97 8.01 -20.10
CA ARG A 281 17.17 8.63 -19.05
C ARG A 281 17.65 8.30 -17.63
N ARG A 282 18.74 7.53 -17.48
CA ARG A 282 19.29 7.08 -16.20
C ARG A 282 18.32 6.28 -15.33
N TYR A 283 17.38 5.55 -15.94
CA TYR A 283 16.48 4.66 -15.22
C TYR A 283 17.05 3.22 -15.21
N PRO A 284 17.02 2.47 -14.09
CA PRO A 284 17.69 1.18 -13.99
C PRO A 284 16.95 0.06 -14.72
N ALA A 285 17.67 -1.02 -15.02
CA ALA A 285 17.05 -2.27 -15.47
C ALA A 285 16.25 -2.94 -14.35
N PRO A 286 15.17 -3.67 -14.66
CA PRO A 286 14.47 -4.51 -13.69
C PRO A 286 15.45 -5.40 -12.92
N CYS A 287 15.46 -5.29 -11.59
CA CYS A 287 16.40 -5.98 -10.71
C CYS A 287 16.08 -7.47 -10.51
N CYS A 288 14.86 -7.89 -10.85
CA CYS A 288 14.41 -9.27 -10.79
C CYS A 288 13.39 -9.55 -11.90
N VAL A 289 13.05 -10.83 -12.07
CA VAL A 289 11.89 -11.28 -12.87
C VAL A 289 10.72 -11.48 -11.92
N LEU A 290 9.56 -10.89 -12.22
CA LEU A 290 8.37 -11.02 -11.38
C LEU A 290 7.87 -12.48 -11.29
N LEU A 291 7.36 -12.85 -10.11
CA LEU A 291 6.89 -14.20 -9.79
C LEU A 291 5.71 -14.65 -10.65
N MET A 292 4.80 -13.72 -10.97
CA MET A 292 3.72 -13.96 -11.94
C MET A 292 3.90 -13.07 -13.17
N ASP A 293 4.24 -13.69 -14.30
CA ASP A 293 4.15 -13.07 -15.62
C ASP A 293 2.81 -13.39 -16.31
N ARG A 294 2.46 -12.50 -17.26
CA ARG A 294 1.44 -12.52 -18.33
C ARG A 294 0.04 -13.14 -18.13
N THR A 295 -0.14 -14.20 -17.35
CA THR A 295 -1.37 -15.02 -17.30
C THR A 295 -1.97 -15.18 -15.90
N GLY A 296 -1.31 -14.68 -14.84
CA GLY A 296 -1.76 -14.90 -13.46
C GLY A 296 -1.53 -16.32 -12.95
N ARG A 297 -0.70 -17.11 -13.65
CA ARG A 297 -0.30 -18.46 -13.25
C ARG A 297 1.04 -18.40 -12.51
N LYS A 298 1.11 -19.04 -11.35
CA LYS A 298 2.33 -19.19 -10.55
C LYS A 298 3.39 -19.87 -11.40
N ARG A 299 4.54 -19.22 -11.62
CA ARG A 299 5.67 -19.89 -12.30
C ARG A 299 6.30 -20.83 -11.27
N GLY A 300 6.35 -22.13 -11.58
CA GLY A 300 7.05 -23.09 -10.72
C GLY A 300 8.51 -22.68 -10.56
N GLY A 301 8.99 -22.61 -9.32
CA GLY A 301 10.37 -22.23 -9.00
C GLY A 301 11.36 -23.11 -9.75
N GLY A 302 11.98 -22.56 -10.79
CA GLY A 302 12.99 -23.23 -11.59
C GLY A 302 14.31 -22.51 -11.42
N ARG A 303 15.25 -23.14 -10.70
CA ARG A 303 16.68 -22.84 -10.78
C ARG A 303 17.11 -22.78 -12.24
N ALA A 304 18.04 -21.88 -12.58
CA ALA A 304 18.67 -21.83 -13.89
C ALA A 304 19.16 -23.22 -14.33
N PRO A 305 19.00 -23.63 -15.60
CA PRO A 305 19.43 -24.95 -16.03
C PRO A 305 20.96 -25.01 -16.07
N ALA A 306 21.52 -25.93 -15.31
CA ALA A 306 22.88 -26.40 -15.51
C ALA A 306 22.94 -27.19 -16.84
N ALA A 307 24.04 -27.03 -17.56
CA ALA A 307 24.29 -27.69 -18.83
C ALA A 307 24.40 -29.22 -18.68
N GLY A 308 23.83 -29.95 -19.65
CA GLY A 308 24.27 -31.29 -20.04
C GLY A 308 23.39 -32.46 -19.61
N GLY A 309 23.02 -33.30 -20.58
CA GLY A 309 22.56 -34.68 -20.34
C GLY A 309 21.41 -35.13 -21.24
N ALA A 310 21.73 -35.62 -22.43
CA ALA A 310 20.79 -36.31 -23.31
C ALA A 310 20.25 -37.60 -22.67
N ARG A 311 18.95 -37.88 -22.85
CA ARG A 311 18.45 -39.25 -23.07
C ARG A 311 17.03 -39.27 -23.65
N ALA A 312 16.86 -40.19 -24.57
CA ALA A 312 15.69 -40.42 -25.41
C ALA A 312 14.60 -41.24 -24.71
N GLY A 313 13.35 -41.11 -25.21
CA GLY A 313 12.51 -42.29 -25.41
C GLY A 313 11.04 -42.21 -24.98
N ARG A 314 10.19 -42.28 -26.01
CA ARG A 314 8.91 -43.03 -26.11
C ARG A 314 7.58 -42.26 -26.08
N ARG A 315 6.84 -42.52 -27.17
CA ARG A 315 5.44 -42.23 -27.50
C ARG A 315 4.46 -43.07 -26.66
N ALA A 316 3.34 -42.45 -26.32
CA ALA A 316 1.94 -42.94 -26.39
C ALA A 316 1.08 -41.75 -25.89
N GLY A 317 -0.14 -41.45 -26.31
CA GLY A 317 -1.20 -42.12 -27.04
C GLY A 317 -2.46 -41.28 -26.78
N ARG A 318 -3.32 -41.14 -27.79
CA ARG A 318 -4.48 -40.22 -27.86
C ARG A 318 -5.48 -40.38 -26.71
N GLY A 319 -6.09 -39.26 -26.28
CA GLY A 319 -7.21 -39.24 -25.34
C GLY A 319 -8.12 -38.01 -25.53
N ARG A 320 -9.17 -38.20 -26.32
CA ARG A 320 -10.47 -37.51 -26.43
C ARG A 320 -10.71 -36.18 -25.70
N THR A 321 -11.10 -35.19 -26.52
CA THR A 321 -11.83 -33.96 -26.17
C THR A 321 -13.23 -34.26 -25.63
N PHE A 322 -13.60 -33.65 -24.50
CA PHE A 322 -14.99 -33.52 -24.05
C PHE A 322 -15.31 -32.02 -23.95
N ARG A 323 -16.26 -31.55 -24.78
CA ARG A 323 -16.89 -30.23 -24.66
C ARG A 323 -18.01 -30.35 -23.63
N GLY A 324 -17.85 -29.70 -22.48
CA GLY A 324 -18.93 -29.39 -21.56
C GLY A 324 -19.07 -27.88 -21.49
N GLY A 325 -20.17 -27.35 -22.01
CA GLY A 325 -20.56 -25.97 -21.79
C GLY A 325 -21.04 -25.80 -20.35
N SER A 326 -20.61 -24.73 -19.70
CA SER A 326 -21.25 -24.23 -18.49
C SER A 326 -21.23 -22.71 -18.54
N GLU A 327 -22.43 -22.17 -18.47
CA GLU A 327 -22.78 -20.76 -18.48
C GLU A 327 -21.88 -19.94 -17.55
N THR A 328 -21.26 -18.91 -18.12
CA THR A 328 -20.55 -17.88 -17.34
C THR A 328 -21.56 -16.98 -16.66
N THR A 329 -21.98 -17.36 -15.45
CA THR A 329 -22.51 -16.41 -14.48
C THR A 329 -21.37 -15.46 -14.13
N GLN A 330 -21.50 -14.19 -14.53
CA GLN A 330 -20.56 -13.13 -14.14
C GLN A 330 -20.62 -12.96 -12.61
N ALA A 331 -19.73 -13.63 -11.90
CA ALA A 331 -19.47 -13.37 -10.50
C ALA A 331 -18.84 -11.98 -10.39
N ALA A 332 -19.53 -11.08 -9.69
CA ALA A 332 -19.02 -9.77 -9.30
C ALA A 332 -17.65 -9.92 -8.59
N PRO A 333 -16.69 -9.02 -8.82
CA PRO A 333 -15.38 -9.11 -8.17
C PRO A 333 -15.53 -8.93 -6.66
N ALA A 334 -15.19 -9.97 -5.90
CA ALA A 334 -15.12 -9.93 -4.45
C ALA A 334 -14.11 -8.85 -3.97
N PRO A 335 -14.38 -8.19 -2.82
CA PRO A 335 -13.60 -7.04 -2.37
C PRO A 335 -12.10 -7.36 -2.22
N ALA A 336 -11.28 -6.41 -2.65
CA ALA A 336 -9.84 -6.41 -2.42
C ALA A 336 -9.58 -6.54 -0.92
N GLY A 337 -8.69 -7.46 -0.54
CA GLY A 337 -8.37 -7.70 0.87
C GLY A 337 -7.84 -6.41 1.51
N PRO A 338 -8.25 -6.09 2.74
CA PRO A 338 -7.90 -4.81 3.33
C PRO A 338 -6.47 -4.90 3.87
N ALA A 339 -5.68 -3.88 3.58
CA ALA A 339 -4.60 -3.50 4.47
C ALA A 339 -5.16 -2.35 5.29
N ALA A 340 -4.95 -2.34 6.62
CA ALA A 340 -5.35 -1.22 7.45
C ALA A 340 -4.72 0.04 6.86
N ALA A 341 -5.50 0.76 6.07
CA ALA A 341 -5.15 2.09 5.69
C ALA A 341 -5.14 2.83 7.01
N ALA A 342 -3.96 3.24 7.44
CA ALA A 342 -3.70 4.66 7.59
C ALA A 342 -4.90 5.47 7.03
N ALA A 343 -5.89 5.76 7.88
CA ALA A 343 -7.13 6.42 7.47
C ALA A 343 -6.82 7.70 6.70
#